data_AF-A0A2E5XHH3-F1
#
_entry.id   AF-A0A2E5XHH3-F1
#
_cell.length_a   1.000
_cell.length_b   1.000
_cell.length_c   1.000
_cell.angle_alpha   90.00
_cell.angle_beta   90.00
_cell.angle_gamma   90.00
#
_symmetry.space_group_name_H-M   'P 1'
#
loop_
_entity.id
_entity.type
_entity.pdbx_description
1 polymer ?
#
loop_
_entity_poly.entity_id
_entity_poly.type
_entity_poly.pdbx_seq_one_letter_code
_entity_poly.pdbx_strand_id
1 'polypeptide(L)'
;MVFVSTAFLSADDVAPRAEYPGGFTRPPSQGKDYNTWADAEGPDVGVIKTDPTRLPSRVDNSSRREYPPVYKQRWGACGQFASVASIFTYEMNVLNGVAADTDAHRFPAHFSWNMMNRAENKGSEAYHGWEVAKRIGIPTAQSYGGVRLNKIGMWPDGYHIWREAMEYRVSGYRYSPANSVAQLNEARG
;
A
#
# COMPACT_ATOMS: atom_id res chain seq x y z
N MET A 1 29.74 -36.31 29.70
CA MET A 1 28.33 -36.11 29.28
C MET A 1 27.96 -34.69 29.68
N VAL A 2 28.01 -33.74 28.76
CA VAL A 2 27.83 -32.31 29.05
C VAL A 2 26.40 -31.95 28.62
N PHE A 3 25.56 -31.59 29.58
CA PHE A 3 24.24 -31.01 29.30
C PHE A 3 24.44 -29.54 28.93
N VAL A 4 24.21 -29.21 27.66
CA VAL A 4 24.12 -27.82 27.20
C VAL A 4 22.69 -27.37 27.47
N SER A 5 22.54 -26.45 28.43
CA SER A 5 21.28 -25.74 28.67
C SER A 5 20.98 -24.84 27.48
N THR A 6 19.94 -25.17 26.72
CA THR A 6 19.36 -24.25 25.72
C THR A 6 18.61 -23.15 26.45
N ALA A 7 19.27 -22.01 26.66
CA ALA A 7 18.60 -20.78 27.02
C ALA A 7 17.65 -20.39 25.89
N PHE A 8 16.34 -20.46 26.14
CA PHE A 8 15.34 -19.81 25.31
C PHE A 8 15.62 -18.30 25.36
N LEU A 9 15.98 -17.72 24.21
CA LEU A 9 16.00 -16.27 24.04
C LEU A 9 14.57 -15.77 24.24
N SER A 10 14.32 -15.16 25.40
CA SER A 10 13.10 -14.39 25.65
C SER A 10 13.09 -13.21 24.67
N ALA A 11 12.07 -13.15 23.82
CA ALA A 11 11.91 -12.15 22.78
C ALA A 11 11.30 -10.82 23.28
N ASP A 12 11.36 -10.55 24.58
CA ASP A 12 10.47 -9.59 25.23
C ASP A 12 11.04 -8.18 25.48
N ASP A 13 12.25 -7.84 25.03
CA ASP A 13 12.84 -6.52 25.35
C ASP A 13 13.32 -5.70 24.14
N VAL A 14 12.63 -5.79 23.00
CA VAL A 14 12.84 -4.81 21.91
C VAL A 14 11.67 -3.84 21.88
N ALA A 15 11.87 -2.67 22.51
CA ALA A 15 10.94 -1.55 22.41
C ALA A 15 10.65 -1.21 20.94
N PRO A 16 9.38 -1.04 20.53
CA PRO A 16 9.04 -0.71 19.16
C PRO A 16 9.61 0.68 18.82
N ARG A 17 10.64 0.71 17.96
CA ARG A 17 11.10 1.95 17.33
C ARG A 17 10.50 2.05 15.94
N ALA A 18 9.47 2.89 15.80
CA ALA A 18 9.04 3.38 14.49
C ALA A 18 9.99 4.53 14.07
N GLU A 19 11.21 4.20 13.67
CA GLU A 19 12.11 5.19 13.05
C GLU A 19 11.94 5.08 11.53
N TYR A 20 11.03 5.88 11.00
CA TYR A 20 10.79 6.01 9.56
C TYR A 20 11.99 6.69 8.88
N PRO A 21 12.48 6.22 7.71
CA PRO A 21 13.56 6.89 7.00
C PRO A 21 13.09 8.27 6.50
N GLY A 22 13.74 9.32 7.00
CA GLY A 22 13.43 10.71 6.68
C GLY A 22 13.78 11.10 5.23
N GLY A 23 12.94 11.97 4.65
CA GLY A 23 13.22 12.74 3.44
C GLY A 23 12.10 12.79 2.38
N PHE A 24 10.93 13.34 2.72
CA PHE A 24 9.80 13.48 1.78
C PHE A 24 9.55 14.96 1.39
N THR A 25 9.62 15.29 0.10
CA THR A 25 9.37 16.65 -0.41
C THR A 25 7.89 17.05 -0.34
N ARG A 26 7.67 18.28 0.11
CA ARG A 26 6.51 18.88 0.76
C ARG A 26 5.80 19.91 -0.16
N PRO A 27 4.54 20.31 0.08
CA PRO A 27 4.12 21.67 -0.22
C PRO A 27 4.92 22.66 0.67
N PRO A 28 5.58 23.69 0.11
CA PRO A 28 6.46 24.59 0.87
C PRO A 28 5.80 25.35 2.03
N SER A 29 4.46 25.44 2.06
CA SER A 29 3.71 26.30 2.98
C SER A 29 3.59 25.81 4.42
N GLN A 30 3.84 24.53 4.72
CA GLN A 30 3.51 23.95 6.04
C GLN A 30 4.70 23.58 6.94
N GLY A 31 5.94 23.95 6.56
CA GLY A 31 7.11 23.92 7.46
C GLY A 31 7.53 22.54 7.98
N LYS A 32 8.75 22.39 8.51
CA LYS A 32 9.43 21.11 8.85
C LYS A 32 8.66 20.13 9.75
N ASP A 33 7.60 20.60 10.38
CA ASP A 33 6.85 19.87 11.41
C ASP A 33 5.45 19.43 10.97
N TYR A 34 5.11 19.54 9.67
CA TYR A 34 3.84 19.01 9.14
C TYR A 34 3.68 17.51 9.41
N ASN A 35 2.90 17.19 10.43
CA ASN A 35 2.46 15.85 10.74
C ASN A 35 1.29 15.51 9.81
N THR A 36 1.52 14.64 8.83
CA THR A 36 0.46 14.21 7.89
C THR A 36 -0.68 13.45 8.59
N TRP A 37 -0.48 13.07 9.85
CA TRP A 37 -1.41 12.32 10.68
C TRP A 37 -1.92 13.15 11.86
N ALA A 38 -1.73 14.48 11.85
CA ALA A 38 -2.19 15.36 12.93
C ALA A 38 -3.68 15.19 13.25
N ASP A 39 -4.48 14.91 12.21
CA ASP A 39 -5.93 14.72 12.29
C ASP A 39 -6.33 13.25 12.06
N ALA A 40 -5.37 12.32 12.07
CA ALA A 40 -5.67 10.91 11.88
C ALA A 40 -6.20 10.31 13.19
N GLU A 41 -7.47 9.91 13.17
CA GLU A 41 -8.08 9.21 14.29
C GLU A 41 -7.73 7.72 14.24
N GLY A 42 -7.03 7.24 15.28
CA GLY A 42 -6.70 5.83 15.42
C GLY A 42 -5.44 5.62 16.26
N PRO A 43 -5.30 4.47 16.92
CA PRO A 43 -4.12 4.12 17.69
C PRO A 43 -2.94 3.74 16.78
N ASP A 44 -1.72 4.11 17.16
CA ASP A 44 -0.49 3.70 16.48
C ASP A 44 -0.33 2.16 16.46
N VAL A 45 0.14 1.61 15.34
CA VAL A 45 0.46 0.17 15.22
C VAL A 45 1.62 -0.17 16.14
N GLY A 46 1.52 -1.26 16.90
CA GLY A 46 2.45 -1.69 17.94
C GLY A 46 2.07 -1.23 19.35
N VAL A 47 1.08 -0.34 19.49
CA VAL A 47 0.62 0.17 20.79
C VAL A 47 -0.62 -0.59 21.28
N ILE A 48 -1.49 -1.04 20.37
CA ILE A 48 -2.64 -1.88 20.74
C ILE A 48 -2.26 -3.35 20.68
N LYS A 49 -2.28 -4.00 21.85
CA LYS A 49 -2.39 -5.45 21.92
C LYS A 49 -3.78 -5.86 21.42
N THR A 50 -3.85 -6.27 20.16
CA THR A 50 -5.04 -6.93 19.62
C THR A 50 -5.19 -8.27 20.33
N ASP A 51 -6.36 -8.54 20.92
CA ASP A 51 -6.67 -9.87 21.45
C ASP A 51 -6.81 -10.85 20.28
N PRO A 52 -5.85 -11.78 20.07
CA PRO A 52 -5.88 -12.66 18.91
C PRO A 52 -7.09 -13.61 18.92
N THR A 53 -7.72 -13.82 20.09
CA THR A 53 -8.92 -14.66 20.22
C THR A 53 -10.16 -14.02 19.62
N ARG A 54 -10.16 -12.69 19.43
CA ARG A 54 -11.23 -11.94 18.77
C ARG A 54 -11.10 -11.89 17.25
N LEU A 55 -9.95 -12.29 16.70
CA LEU A 55 -9.72 -12.33 15.27
C LEU A 55 -10.32 -13.61 14.67
N PRO A 56 -10.88 -13.56 13.45
CA PRO A 56 -11.32 -14.76 12.76
C PRO A 56 -10.14 -15.70 12.55
N SER A 57 -10.35 -17.01 12.71
CA SER A 57 -9.29 -18.03 12.56
C SER A 57 -8.62 -17.98 11.18
N ARG A 58 -9.37 -17.63 10.13
CA ARG A 58 -8.92 -17.41 8.76
C ARG A 58 -9.70 -16.25 8.11
N VAL A 59 -9.03 -15.52 7.23
CA VAL A 59 -9.65 -14.57 6.30
C VAL A 59 -9.22 -14.94 4.88
N ASP A 60 -10.17 -14.97 3.94
CA ASP A 60 -9.89 -15.20 2.53
C ASP A 60 -10.54 -14.11 1.69
N ASN A 61 -9.77 -13.04 1.44
CA ASN A 61 -10.24 -11.91 0.66
C ASN A 61 -10.35 -12.21 -0.84
N SER A 62 -9.77 -13.31 -1.36
CA SER A 62 -9.81 -13.62 -2.80
C SER A 62 -11.21 -13.95 -3.32
N SER A 63 -12.11 -14.35 -2.42
CA SER A 63 -13.51 -14.64 -2.71
C SER A 63 -14.42 -13.40 -2.73
N ARG A 64 -13.89 -12.24 -2.33
CA ARG A 64 -14.66 -10.99 -2.24
C ARG A 64 -14.76 -10.34 -3.61
N ARG A 65 -15.93 -9.78 -3.94
CA ARG A 65 -16.15 -9.09 -5.22
C ARG A 65 -15.28 -7.84 -5.36
N GLU A 66 -14.86 -7.24 -4.23
CA GLU A 66 -13.98 -6.08 -4.19
C GLU A 66 -12.54 -6.45 -4.57
N TYR A 67 -12.18 -7.73 -4.53
CA TYR A 67 -10.82 -8.19 -4.81
C TYR A 67 -10.57 -8.30 -6.32
N PRO A 68 -9.51 -7.69 -6.86
CA PRO A 68 -9.25 -7.70 -8.29
C PRO A 68 -8.77 -9.07 -8.80
N PRO A 69 -8.88 -9.33 -10.10
CA PRO A 69 -8.30 -10.53 -10.70
C PRO A 69 -6.78 -10.56 -10.58
N VAL A 70 -6.19 -11.75 -10.65
CA VAL A 70 -4.73 -11.89 -10.71
C VAL A 70 -4.20 -11.38 -12.04
N TYR A 71 -3.20 -10.51 -11.99
CA TYR A 71 -2.63 -9.89 -13.17
C TYR A 71 -1.32 -10.56 -13.63
N LYS A 72 -1.17 -10.72 -14.95
CA LYS A 72 0.13 -11.00 -15.55
C LYS A 72 0.91 -9.69 -15.72
N GLN A 73 1.79 -9.40 -14.76
CA GLN A 73 2.63 -8.20 -14.81
C GLN A 73 3.50 -8.17 -16.07
N ARG A 74 3.92 -6.97 -16.42
CA ARG A 74 5.01 -6.74 -17.38
C ARG A 74 6.09 -5.94 -16.67
N TRP A 75 7.35 -6.17 -17.07
CA TRP A 75 8.49 -5.40 -16.59
C TRP A 75 8.72 -5.51 -15.07
N GLY A 76 9.64 -4.70 -14.54
CA GLY A 76 9.93 -4.58 -13.11
C GLY A 76 8.84 -3.90 -12.27
N ALA A 77 7.56 -4.06 -12.64
CA ALA A 77 6.44 -3.37 -11.99
C ALA A 77 5.80 -4.15 -10.84
N CYS A 78 6.42 -5.23 -10.34
CA CYS A 78 5.84 -6.11 -9.32
C CYS A 78 5.34 -5.36 -8.08
N GLY A 79 6.14 -4.42 -7.55
CA GLY A 79 5.75 -3.61 -6.39
C GLY A 79 4.46 -2.84 -6.63
N GLN A 80 4.25 -2.32 -7.85
CA GLN A 80 3.05 -1.54 -8.21
C GLN A 80 1.85 -2.44 -8.53
N PHE A 81 2.07 -3.64 -9.06
CA PHE A 81 1.00 -4.62 -9.18
C PHE A 81 0.52 -5.10 -7.82
N ALA A 82 1.42 -5.26 -6.85
CA ALA A 82 1.08 -5.63 -5.49
C ALA A 82 0.37 -4.48 -4.76
N SER A 83 0.98 -3.29 -4.70
CA SER A 83 0.40 -2.16 -3.94
C SER A 83 -0.79 -1.52 -4.63
N VAL A 84 -0.66 -1.13 -5.90
CA VAL A 84 -1.68 -0.32 -6.60
C VAL A 84 -2.72 -1.20 -7.29
N ALA A 85 -2.32 -2.09 -8.20
CA ALA A 85 -3.31 -2.86 -8.96
C ALA A 85 -4.08 -3.85 -8.08
N SER A 86 -3.46 -4.36 -7.01
CA SER A 86 -4.10 -5.33 -6.11
C SER A 86 -4.65 -4.67 -4.84
N ILE A 87 -3.79 -4.26 -3.90
CA ILE A 87 -4.23 -3.84 -2.56
C ILE A 87 -5.05 -2.55 -2.62
N PHE A 88 -4.54 -1.51 -3.28
CA PHE A 88 -5.25 -0.23 -3.41
C PHE A 88 -6.61 -0.39 -4.10
N THR A 89 -6.68 -1.18 -5.18
CA THR A 89 -7.95 -1.53 -5.81
C THR A 89 -8.92 -2.18 -4.83
N TYR A 90 -8.46 -3.18 -4.07
CA TYR A 90 -9.29 -3.85 -3.08
C TYR A 90 -9.81 -2.88 -2.01
N GLU A 91 -8.92 -2.09 -1.40
CA GLU A 91 -9.29 -1.15 -0.33
C GLU A 91 -10.27 -0.08 -0.83
N MET A 92 -10.02 0.52 -2.01
CA MET A 92 -10.95 1.51 -2.59
C MET A 92 -12.32 0.91 -2.89
N ASN A 93 -12.36 -0.33 -3.36
CA ASN A 93 -13.61 -1.00 -3.67
C ASN A 93 -14.39 -1.42 -2.42
N VAL A 94 -13.69 -1.81 -1.34
CA VAL A 94 -14.30 -2.01 -0.01
C VAL A 94 -14.91 -0.71 0.50
N LEU A 95 -14.18 0.40 0.45
CA LEU A 95 -14.66 1.71 0.90
C LEU A 95 -15.88 2.19 0.10
N ASN A 96 -15.88 1.98 -1.22
CA ASN A 96 -16.94 2.43 -2.10
C ASN A 96 -18.10 1.42 -2.25
N GLY A 97 -17.96 0.20 -1.72
CA GLY A 97 -18.96 -0.86 -1.85
C GLY A 97 -19.19 -1.32 -3.29
N VAL A 98 -18.13 -1.39 -4.11
CA VAL A 98 -18.20 -1.76 -5.54
C VAL A 98 -17.36 -3.01 -5.86
N ALA A 99 -17.66 -3.68 -6.97
CA ALA A 99 -16.90 -4.86 -7.42
C ALA A 99 -15.70 -4.46 -8.30
N ALA A 100 -14.58 -5.18 -8.20
CA ALA A 100 -13.37 -5.00 -9.01
C ALA A 100 -13.47 -5.66 -10.40
N ASP A 101 -14.65 -5.62 -11.02
CA ASP A 101 -14.98 -6.34 -12.26
C ASP A 101 -14.77 -5.50 -13.53
N THR A 102 -14.77 -4.18 -13.42
CA THR A 102 -14.56 -3.24 -14.53
C THR A 102 -13.33 -2.36 -14.34
N ASP A 103 -12.87 -1.74 -15.42
CA ASP A 103 -11.74 -0.80 -15.36
C ASP A 103 -12.09 0.52 -14.65
N ALA A 104 -13.37 0.84 -14.47
CA ALA A 104 -13.82 1.96 -13.65
C ALA A 104 -13.57 1.72 -12.14
N HIS A 105 -13.44 0.46 -11.73
CA HIS A 105 -13.23 0.05 -10.33
C HIS A 105 -11.87 -0.64 -10.14
N ARG A 106 -10.93 -0.40 -11.04
CA ARG A 106 -9.56 -0.94 -10.96
C ARG A 106 -8.57 0.19 -11.10
N PHE A 107 -7.39 0.00 -10.53
CA PHE A 107 -6.36 1.03 -10.52
C PHE A 107 -5.09 0.53 -11.23
N PRO A 108 -4.42 1.37 -12.04
CA PRO A 108 -3.34 0.95 -12.91
C PRO A 108 -1.99 0.91 -12.21
N ALA A 109 -1.29 -0.23 -12.32
CA ALA A 109 0.08 -0.36 -11.83
C ALA A 109 1.07 0.53 -12.59
N HIS A 110 0.87 0.72 -13.90
CA HIS A 110 1.85 1.45 -14.72
C HIS A 110 1.83 2.96 -14.48
N PHE A 111 0.73 3.52 -13.95
CA PHE A 111 0.68 4.94 -13.60
C PHE A 111 1.70 5.25 -12.49
N SER A 112 1.62 4.56 -11.35
CA SER A 112 2.56 4.74 -10.24
C SER A 112 3.97 4.28 -10.58
N TRP A 113 4.11 3.22 -11.38
CA TRP A 113 5.41 2.76 -11.86
C TRP A 113 6.13 3.80 -12.70
N ASN A 114 5.43 4.45 -13.64
CA ASN A 114 6.00 5.52 -14.45
C ASN A 114 6.47 6.68 -13.55
N MET A 115 5.66 7.10 -12.57
CA MET A 115 5.99 8.17 -11.62
C MET A 115 7.30 7.93 -10.88
N MET A 116 7.46 6.74 -10.32
CA MET A 116 8.62 6.44 -9.47
C MET A 116 9.88 6.17 -10.29
N ASN A 117 9.74 5.43 -11.38
CA ASN A 117 10.89 4.98 -12.17
C ASN A 117 11.23 5.90 -13.34
N ARG A 118 10.65 7.11 -13.41
CA ARG A 118 10.84 8.05 -14.52
C ARG A 118 10.59 7.40 -15.89
N ALA A 119 9.62 6.48 -15.93
CA ALA A 119 9.34 5.67 -17.11
C ALA A 119 10.53 4.85 -17.64
N GLU A 120 11.36 4.30 -16.75
CA GLU A 120 12.41 3.34 -17.10
C GLU A 120 12.03 1.92 -16.67
N ASN A 121 12.53 0.91 -17.39
CA ASN A 121 12.31 -0.49 -17.03
C ASN A 121 13.17 -0.92 -15.81
N LYS A 122 12.80 -0.43 -14.64
CA LYS A 122 13.46 -0.71 -13.37
C LYS A 122 12.45 -1.21 -12.33
N GLY A 123 12.98 -1.93 -11.35
CA GLY A 123 12.23 -2.35 -10.16
C GLY A 123 11.75 -1.13 -9.36
N SER A 124 10.63 -1.28 -8.67
CA SER A 124 10.21 -0.33 -7.63
C SER A 124 9.54 -1.11 -6.51
N GLU A 125 9.76 -0.65 -5.28
CA GLU A 125 9.11 -1.22 -4.10
C GLU A 125 7.65 -0.80 -3.97
N ALA A 126 6.87 -1.63 -3.27
CA ALA A 126 5.43 -1.43 -3.06
C ALA A 126 5.09 -0.05 -2.44
N TYR A 127 5.90 0.41 -1.48
CA TYR A 127 5.69 1.70 -0.79
C TYR A 127 5.69 2.90 -1.73
N HIS A 128 6.42 2.83 -2.84
CA HIS A 128 6.42 3.90 -3.81
C HIS A 128 5.04 4.12 -4.45
N GLY A 129 4.26 3.05 -4.63
CA GLY A 129 2.89 3.16 -5.14
C GLY A 129 2.00 3.92 -4.16
N TRP A 130 2.17 3.64 -2.86
CA TRP A 130 1.48 4.35 -1.80
C TRP A 130 1.90 5.83 -1.71
N GLU A 131 3.17 6.15 -1.96
CA GLU A 131 3.62 7.54 -2.05
C GLU A 131 2.98 8.30 -3.22
N VAL A 132 2.84 7.66 -4.39
CA VAL A 132 2.11 8.25 -5.51
C VAL A 132 0.63 8.47 -5.14
N ALA A 133 -0.02 7.45 -4.56
CA ALA A 133 -1.41 7.54 -4.12
C ALA A 133 -1.62 8.66 -3.08
N LYS A 134 -0.66 8.87 -2.18
CA LYS A 134 -0.73 9.92 -1.15
C LYS A 134 -0.57 11.32 -1.75
N ARG A 135 0.43 11.52 -2.62
CA ARG A 135 0.85 12.85 -3.11
C ARG A 135 0.02 13.34 -4.29
N ILE A 136 -0.30 12.41 -5.19
CA ILE A 136 -0.95 12.70 -6.46
C ILE A 136 -2.36 12.10 -6.41
N GLY A 137 -2.44 10.85 -5.97
CA GLY A 137 -3.61 9.99 -6.14
C GLY A 137 -3.41 9.04 -7.31
N ILE A 138 -4.38 8.15 -7.54
CA ILE A 138 -4.31 7.14 -8.61
C ILE A 138 -5.60 7.22 -9.44
N PRO A 139 -5.54 7.46 -10.76
CA PRO A 139 -6.73 7.45 -11.61
C PRO A 139 -7.26 6.02 -11.77
N THR A 140 -8.50 5.89 -12.21
CA THR A 140 -9.05 4.59 -12.57
C THR A 140 -8.34 4.05 -13.82
N ALA A 141 -8.35 2.73 -13.99
CA ALA A 141 -7.86 2.09 -15.20
C ALA A 141 -8.67 2.54 -16.43
N GLN A 142 -9.96 2.86 -16.27
CA GLN A 142 -10.77 3.42 -17.34
C GLN A 142 -10.19 4.75 -17.85
N SER A 143 -9.90 5.68 -16.96
CA SER A 143 -9.35 6.99 -17.31
C SER A 143 -7.90 6.92 -17.81
N TYR A 144 -7.10 6.00 -17.28
CA TYR A 144 -5.70 5.84 -17.70
C TYR A 144 -5.51 5.01 -18.99
N GLY A 145 -6.52 4.24 -19.41
CA GLY A 145 -6.45 3.37 -20.59
C GLY A 145 -6.03 1.92 -20.31
N GLY A 146 -6.20 1.47 -19.07
CA GLY A 146 -6.10 0.08 -18.64
C GLY A 146 -5.18 -0.12 -17.43
N VAL A 147 -5.36 -1.24 -16.72
CA VAL A 147 -4.53 -1.60 -15.54
C VAL A 147 -3.05 -1.73 -15.89
N ARG A 148 -2.79 -2.22 -17.11
CA ARG A 148 -1.48 -2.34 -17.71
C ARG A 148 -1.51 -1.77 -19.12
N LEU A 149 -0.45 -1.08 -19.48
CA LEU A 149 -0.20 -0.55 -20.82
C LEU A 149 0.88 -1.38 -21.53
N ASN A 150 0.87 -1.35 -22.85
CA ASN A 150 1.85 -2.07 -23.67
C ASN A 150 3.15 -1.29 -23.93
N LYS A 151 3.23 -0.04 -23.48
CA LYS A 151 4.37 0.86 -23.68
C LYS A 151 4.79 1.48 -22.34
N ILE A 152 6.10 1.59 -22.15
CA ILE A 152 6.70 2.28 -21.00
C ILE A 152 6.61 3.79 -21.23
N GLY A 153 6.33 4.57 -20.18
CA GLY A 153 6.34 6.03 -20.26
C GLY A 153 5.17 6.64 -21.01
N MET A 154 4.06 5.92 -21.11
CA MET A 154 2.80 6.54 -21.47
C MET A 154 2.32 7.38 -20.29
N TRP A 155 2.48 8.69 -20.39
CA TRP A 155 1.99 9.64 -19.40
C TRP A 155 0.58 10.11 -19.78
N PRO A 156 -0.33 10.27 -18.81
CA PRO A 156 -1.63 10.84 -19.10
C PRO A 156 -1.50 12.33 -19.46
N ASP A 157 -2.08 12.72 -20.58
CA ASP A 157 -2.06 14.08 -21.13
C ASP A 157 -3.36 14.85 -20.88
N GLY A 158 -4.42 14.20 -20.36
CA GLY A 158 -5.70 14.82 -20.05
C GLY A 158 -5.83 15.34 -18.62
N TYR A 159 -6.19 16.62 -18.44
CA TYR A 159 -6.46 17.23 -17.12
C TYR A 159 -7.44 16.43 -16.26
N HIS A 160 -8.49 15.87 -16.89
CA HIS A 160 -9.52 15.09 -16.19
C HIS A 160 -8.95 13.84 -15.51
N ILE A 161 -7.93 13.19 -16.07
CA ILE A 161 -7.28 12.01 -15.49
C ILE A 161 -6.57 12.39 -14.19
N TRP A 162 -5.85 13.51 -14.22
CA TRP A 162 -5.17 14.03 -13.04
C TRP A 162 -6.14 14.51 -11.98
N ARG A 163 -7.24 15.16 -12.39
CA ARG A 163 -8.32 15.54 -11.48
C ARG A 163 -8.93 14.32 -10.80
N GLU A 164 -9.31 13.30 -11.56
CA GLU A 164 -9.85 12.05 -11.03
C GLU A 164 -8.85 11.37 -10.09
N ALA A 165 -7.57 11.32 -10.45
CA ALA A 165 -6.55 10.77 -9.58
C ALA A 165 -6.58 11.41 -8.18
N MET A 166 -6.75 12.74 -8.10
CA MET A 166 -6.81 13.47 -6.83
C MET A 166 -8.02 13.10 -5.96
N GLU A 167 -9.08 12.53 -6.53
CA GLU A 167 -10.25 12.04 -5.80
C GLU A 167 -9.95 10.73 -5.06
N TYR A 168 -8.97 9.96 -5.54
CA TYR A 168 -8.50 8.70 -4.95
C TYR A 168 -7.14 8.85 -4.25
N ARG A 169 -6.97 9.91 -3.45
CA ARG A 169 -5.80 10.03 -2.57
C ARG A 169 -6.01 9.25 -1.28
N VAL A 170 -4.90 8.73 -0.74
CA VAL A 170 -4.87 8.21 0.63
C VAL A 170 -4.31 9.27 1.58
N SER A 171 -4.85 9.35 2.79
CA SER A 171 -4.27 10.17 3.88
C SER A 171 -2.88 9.66 4.26
N GLY A 172 -2.68 8.35 4.20
CA GLY A 172 -1.38 7.72 4.17
C GLY A 172 -1.44 6.20 4.19
N TYR A 173 -0.34 5.58 4.60
CA TYR A 173 -0.18 4.14 4.69
C TYR A 173 0.74 3.81 5.87
N ARG A 174 0.68 2.57 6.36
CA ARG A 174 1.48 2.08 7.49
C ARG A 174 2.31 0.88 7.09
N TYR A 175 3.46 0.71 7.73
CA TYR A 175 4.23 -0.52 7.66
C TYR A 175 3.83 -1.41 8.83
N SER A 176 3.39 -2.62 8.53
CA SER A 176 3.21 -3.65 9.55
C SER A 176 4.49 -4.48 9.67
N PRO A 177 5.08 -4.59 10.86
CA PRO A 177 6.12 -5.56 11.12
C PRO A 177 5.63 -6.97 10.73
N ALA A 178 6.51 -7.77 10.14
CA ALA A 178 6.16 -9.10 9.63
C ALA A 178 7.27 -10.13 9.89
N ASN A 179 8.11 -9.89 10.90
CA ASN A 179 9.25 -10.75 11.21
C ASN A 179 8.86 -12.00 12.05
N SER A 180 7.66 -12.00 12.62
CA SER A 180 7.15 -13.06 13.49
C SER A 180 5.66 -13.27 13.30
N VAL A 181 5.18 -14.46 13.67
CA VAL A 181 3.75 -14.80 13.62
C VAL A 181 2.92 -13.86 14.50
N ALA A 182 3.46 -13.41 15.64
CA ALA A 182 2.80 -12.46 16.52
C ALA A 182 2.55 -11.11 15.80
N GLN A 183 3.55 -10.58 15.11
CA GLN A 183 3.41 -9.33 14.34
C GLN A 183 2.47 -9.48 13.14
N LEU A 184 2.50 -10.64 12.46
CA LEU A 184 1.51 -10.95 11.42
C LEU A 184 0.09 -11.03 11.97
N ASN A 185 -0.09 -11.54 13.19
CA ASN A 185 -1.38 -11.59 13.85
C ASN A 185 -1.87 -10.22 14.31
N GLU A 186 -0.98 -9.33 14.71
CA GLU A 186 -1.32 -7.93 14.98
C GLU A 186 -1.79 -7.23 13.70
N ALA A 187 -1.11 -7.44 12.57
CA ALA A 187 -1.48 -6.86 11.29
C ALA A 187 -2.87 -7.31 10.76
N ARG A 188 -3.45 -8.38 11.32
CA ARG A 188 -4.82 -8.84 11.02
C ARG A 188 -5.90 -8.02 11.74
N GLY A 189 -5.52 -7.21 12.73
CA GLY A 189 -6.39 -6.39 13.58
C GLY A 189 -6.32 -4.90 13.26
#